data_AF-A0A444JDA4-F1
#
_entry.id   AF-A0A444JDA4-F1
#
_cell.length_a   1.000
_cell.length_b   1.000
_cell.length_c   1.000
_cell.angle_alpha   90.00
_cell.angle_beta   90.00
_cell.angle_gamma   90.00
#
_symmetry.space_group_name_H-M   'P 1'
#
loop_
_entity.id
_entity.type
_entity.pdbx_description
1 polymer ?
#
loop_
_entity_poly.entity_id
_entity_poly.type
_entity_poly.pdbx_seq_one_letter_code
_entity_poly.pdbx_strand_id
1 'polypeptide(L)'
;DAARQLDKQHKVPCKVLDMPFGLKATDRFIEALRTIAGVNVPEEIMTERGQLVDLISDMHQYFFHKKVALVGDPDQVIAMTEFLVSIDMCPVHIVTGTPGKKFEKRIREITADMPFEVNVKAKGDFFLLHQWMKNEPVDLLISNTYGKYIARDEDVPLIRWGFPILDRQGHQYFPTVGYKGGLRLLEKILSAIMDRKDRDDPETTFELVL
;
A
#
# COMPACT_ATOMS: atom_id res chain seq x y z
N ASP A 1 -23.26 5.85 -3.71
CA ASP A 1 -22.88 5.13 -2.47
C ASP A 1 -23.99 4.21 -2.01
N ALA A 2 -23.76 2.91 -2.10
CA ALA A 2 -24.68 1.88 -1.62
C ALA A 2 -24.99 2.05 -0.11
N ALA A 3 -23.98 2.37 0.71
CA ALA A 3 -24.15 2.57 2.15
C ALA A 3 -25.14 3.70 2.48
N ARG A 4 -25.01 4.87 1.82
CA ARG A 4 -25.93 6.00 2.02
C ARG A 4 -27.35 5.70 1.51
N GLN A 5 -27.46 4.84 0.51
CA GLN A 5 -28.76 4.40 0.02
C GLN A 5 -29.47 3.48 1.03
N LEU A 6 -28.74 2.56 1.66
CA LEU A 6 -29.26 1.73 2.76
C LEU A 6 -29.75 2.57 3.94
N ASP A 7 -28.98 3.59 4.33
CA ASP A 7 -29.42 4.53 5.38
C ASP A 7 -30.70 5.26 4.98
N LYS A 8 -30.74 5.82 3.77
CA LYS A 8 -31.92 6.55 3.28
C LYS A 8 -33.18 5.68 3.23
N GLN A 9 -33.07 4.46 2.71
CA GLN A 9 -34.20 3.56 2.43
C GLN A 9 -34.62 2.72 3.63
N HIS A 10 -33.66 2.27 4.44
CA HIS A 10 -33.88 1.29 5.50
C HIS A 10 -33.47 1.78 6.89
N LYS A 11 -33.02 3.04 7.03
CA LYS A 11 -32.59 3.66 8.29
C LYS A 11 -31.48 2.88 8.99
N VAL A 12 -30.63 2.21 8.20
CA VAL A 12 -29.42 1.54 8.69
C VAL A 12 -28.30 2.59 8.72
N PRO A 13 -27.87 3.08 9.89
CA PRO A 13 -26.84 4.10 9.98
C PRO A 13 -25.55 3.63 9.31
N CYS A 14 -24.86 4.51 8.60
CA CYS A 14 -23.62 4.16 7.92
C CYS A 14 -22.48 5.12 8.26
N LYS A 15 -21.26 4.56 8.31
CA LYS A 15 -20.01 5.31 8.40
C LYS A 15 -19.13 4.88 7.23
N VAL A 16 -18.74 5.84 6.39
CA VAL A 16 -17.84 5.58 5.26
C VAL A 16 -16.41 5.74 5.73
N LEU A 17 -15.59 4.71 5.54
CA LEU A 17 -14.20 4.65 5.94
C LEU A 17 -13.33 4.24 4.73
N ASP A 18 -12.04 4.53 4.81
CA ASP A 18 -11.06 3.99 3.87
C ASP A 18 -10.94 2.46 4.01
N MET A 19 -10.42 1.79 2.99
CA MET A 19 -10.10 0.36 3.07
C MET A 19 -9.11 0.10 4.23
N PRO A 20 -9.32 -0.91 5.09
CA PRO A 20 -8.48 -1.16 6.26
C PRO A 20 -7.16 -1.83 5.86
N PHE A 21 -6.29 -1.09 5.17
CA PHE A 21 -4.92 -1.51 4.85
C PHE A 21 -3.92 -0.86 5.79
N GLY A 22 -2.92 -1.63 6.21
CA GLY A 22 -1.86 -1.12 7.07
C GLY A 22 -2.32 -0.82 8.50
N LEU A 23 -1.67 0.16 9.13
CA LEU A 23 -1.87 0.49 10.54
C LEU A 23 -3.03 1.46 10.77
N LYS A 24 -2.92 2.70 10.28
CA LYS A 24 -3.87 3.79 10.60
C LYS A 24 -5.28 3.53 10.08
N ALA A 25 -5.43 3.02 8.85
CA ALA A 25 -6.76 2.71 8.31
C ALA A 25 -7.42 1.54 9.06
N THR A 26 -6.65 0.53 9.45
CA THR A 26 -7.15 -0.58 10.28
C THR A 26 -7.55 -0.09 11.67
N ASP A 27 -6.75 0.76 12.32
CA ASP A 27 -7.09 1.38 13.61
C ASP A 27 -8.44 2.11 13.53
N ARG A 28 -8.67 2.91 12.46
CA ARG A 28 -9.95 3.60 12.24
C ARG A 28 -11.12 2.64 12.06
N PHE A 29 -10.89 1.52 11.39
CA PHE A 29 -11.91 0.49 11.17
C PHE A 29 -12.28 -0.21 12.48
N ILE A 30 -11.29 -0.67 13.25
CA ILE A 30 -11.50 -1.33 14.54
C ILE A 30 -12.18 -0.39 15.54
N GLU A 31 -11.75 0.87 15.62
CA GLU A 31 -12.36 1.86 16.52
C GLU A 31 -13.83 2.16 16.15
N ALA A 32 -14.15 2.17 14.86
CA ALA A 32 -15.54 2.31 14.41
C ALA A 32 -16.40 1.11 14.83
N LEU A 33 -15.89 -0.12 14.67
CA LEU A 33 -16.60 -1.32 15.12
C LEU A 33 -16.80 -1.34 16.63
N ARG A 34 -15.73 -1.02 17.38
CA ARG A 34 -15.74 -0.89 18.85
C ARG A 34 -16.81 0.09 19.31
N THR A 35 -16.85 1.29 18.71
CA THR A 35 -17.82 2.34 19.06
C THR A 35 -19.25 1.90 18.79
N ILE A 36 -19.51 1.25 17.65
CA ILE A 36 -20.86 0.80 17.26
C ILE A 36 -21.34 -0.34 18.16
N ALA A 37 -20.45 -1.29 18.46
CA ALA A 37 -20.79 -2.46 19.28
C ALA A 37 -20.81 -2.14 20.79
N GLY A 38 -20.18 -1.04 21.22
CA GLY A 38 -20.08 -0.67 22.64
C GLY A 38 -19.23 -1.65 23.46
N VAL A 39 -18.26 -2.33 22.82
CA VAL A 39 -17.40 -3.33 23.44
C VAL A 39 -15.95 -2.87 23.50
N ASN A 40 -15.10 -3.55 24.26
CA ASN A 40 -13.67 -3.34 24.22
C ASN A 40 -13.03 -4.14 23.08
N VAL A 41 -11.88 -3.67 22.59
CA VAL A 41 -11.10 -4.40 21.58
C VAL A 41 -10.47 -5.63 22.26
N PRO A 42 -10.68 -6.86 21.72
CA PRO A 42 -10.06 -8.07 22.25
C PRO A 42 -8.53 -8.01 22.23
N GLU A 43 -7.90 -8.69 23.19
CA GLU A 43 -6.43 -8.75 23.32
C GLU A 43 -5.75 -9.36 22.09
N GLU A 44 -6.40 -10.31 21.42
CA GLU A 44 -5.91 -10.92 20.18
C GLU A 44 -5.66 -9.86 19.10
N ILE A 45 -6.59 -8.92 18.91
CA ILE A 45 -6.47 -7.84 17.93
C ILE A 45 -5.36 -6.86 18.33
N MET A 46 -5.26 -6.56 19.63
CA MET A 46 -4.18 -5.72 20.16
C MET A 46 -2.80 -6.37 19.96
N THR A 47 -2.72 -7.69 20.07
CA THR A 47 -1.51 -8.47 19.81
C THR A 47 -1.13 -8.41 18.34
N GLU A 48 -2.09 -8.58 17.41
CA GLU A 48 -1.81 -8.45 15.97
C GLU A 48 -1.34 -7.04 15.60
N ARG A 49 -1.95 -6.02 16.20
CA ARG A 49 -1.50 -4.63 16.04
C ARG A 49 -0.08 -4.45 16.56
N GLY A 50 0.23 -5.02 17.73
CA GLY A 50 1.57 -5.00 18.33
C GLY A 50 2.62 -5.61 17.40
N GLN A 51 2.35 -6.79 16.85
CA GLN A 51 3.23 -7.46 15.87
C GLN A 51 3.50 -6.60 14.64
N LEU A 52 2.49 -5.89 14.14
CA LEU A 52 2.67 -4.99 13.00
C LEU A 52 3.60 -3.83 13.33
N VAL A 53 3.40 -3.18 14.48
CA VAL A 53 4.21 -2.03 14.91
C VAL A 53 5.65 -2.44 15.23
N ASP A 54 5.83 -3.61 15.82
CA ASP A 54 7.13 -4.22 16.12
C ASP A 54 7.95 -4.40 14.84
N LEU A 55 7.38 -5.07 13.83
CA LEU A 55 8.04 -5.29 12.54
C LEU A 55 8.36 -3.97 11.80
N ILE A 56 7.47 -2.96 11.87
CA ILE A 56 7.73 -1.64 11.29
C ILE A 56 8.96 -1.00 11.96
N SER A 57 9.06 -1.11 13.28
CA SER A 57 10.12 -0.48 14.07
C SER A 57 11.46 -1.16 13.84
N ASP A 58 11.48 -2.50 13.85
CA ASP A 58 12.70 -3.29 13.67
C ASP A 58 13.31 -3.13 12.28
N MET A 59 12.46 -2.98 11.25
CA MET A 59 12.89 -2.97 9.85
C MET A 59 12.81 -1.59 9.18
N HIS A 60 12.58 -0.54 9.97
CA HIS A 60 12.38 0.85 9.50
C HIS A 60 13.48 1.32 8.55
N GLN A 61 14.74 0.95 8.84
CA GLN A 61 15.91 1.32 8.03
C GLN A 61 15.81 0.91 6.56
N TYR A 62 15.09 -0.17 6.23
CA TYR A 62 14.91 -0.62 4.85
C TYR A 62 13.78 0.09 4.12
N PHE A 63 12.79 0.61 4.86
CA PHE A 63 11.64 1.33 4.32
C PHE A 63 11.93 2.81 4.12
N PHE A 64 12.75 3.39 5.00
CA PHE A 64 12.97 4.81 5.08
C PHE A 64 13.32 5.44 3.71
N HIS A 65 12.48 6.38 3.29
CA HIS A 65 12.59 7.15 2.05
C HIS A 65 12.69 6.34 0.75
N LYS A 66 12.29 5.07 0.74
CA LYS A 66 12.18 4.30 -0.50
C LYS A 66 11.08 4.88 -1.38
N LYS A 67 11.43 5.25 -2.62
CA LYS A 67 10.49 5.76 -3.62
C LYS A 67 9.65 4.63 -4.18
N VAL A 68 8.34 4.83 -4.25
CA VAL A 68 7.39 3.81 -4.71
C VAL A 68 6.51 4.32 -5.84
N ALA A 69 6.33 3.49 -6.86
CA ALA A 69 5.28 3.64 -7.87
C ALA A 69 4.09 2.74 -7.53
N LEU A 70 2.87 3.29 -7.59
CA LEU A 70 1.61 2.63 -7.26
C LEU A 70 0.61 2.72 -8.40
N VAL A 71 -0.05 1.59 -8.72
CA VAL A 71 -1.18 1.56 -9.65
C VAL A 71 -2.25 0.56 -9.24
N GLY A 72 -3.52 0.96 -9.35
CA GLY A 72 -4.66 0.12 -9.00
C GLY A 72 -5.98 0.87 -8.90
N ASP A 73 -6.95 0.25 -8.23
CA ASP A 73 -8.27 0.84 -7.99
C ASP A 73 -8.18 1.97 -6.94
N PRO A 74 -9.00 3.04 -7.05
CA PRO A 74 -8.86 4.24 -6.24
C PRO A 74 -8.85 3.99 -4.73
N ASP A 75 -9.83 3.24 -4.22
CA ASP A 75 -9.99 3.00 -2.78
C ASP A 75 -8.83 2.18 -2.21
N GLN A 76 -8.31 1.23 -3.00
CA GLN A 76 -7.17 0.43 -2.62
C GLN A 76 -5.90 1.27 -2.59
N VAL A 77 -5.66 2.03 -3.66
CA VAL A 77 -4.45 2.85 -3.80
C VAL A 77 -4.40 3.95 -2.74
N ILE A 78 -5.52 4.61 -2.42
CA ILE A 78 -5.57 5.61 -1.33
C ILE A 78 -5.11 5.01 0.00
N ALA A 79 -5.65 3.85 0.37
CA ALA A 79 -5.31 3.20 1.62
C ALA A 79 -3.87 2.66 1.63
N MET A 80 -3.38 2.15 0.49
CA MET A 80 -1.98 1.73 0.34
C MET A 80 -1.02 2.93 0.45
N THR A 81 -1.33 4.08 -0.19
CA THR A 81 -0.53 5.30 -0.07
C THR A 81 -0.43 5.74 1.39
N GLU A 82 -1.53 5.75 2.15
CA GLU A 82 -1.49 6.09 3.58
C GLU A 82 -0.62 5.10 4.36
N PHE A 83 -0.70 3.81 4.03
CA PHE A 83 0.13 2.81 4.69
C PHE A 83 1.62 3.03 4.42
N LEU A 84 2.01 3.23 3.16
CA LEU A 84 3.41 3.49 2.80
C LEU A 84 3.96 4.75 3.45
N VAL A 85 3.18 5.84 3.46
CA VAL A 85 3.57 7.07 4.17
C VAL A 85 3.70 6.83 5.67
N SER A 86 2.86 5.97 6.26
CA SER A 86 2.95 5.66 7.70
C SER A 86 4.18 4.87 8.12
N ILE A 87 4.93 4.30 7.17
CA ILE A 87 6.19 3.58 7.39
C ILE A 87 7.39 4.32 6.74
N ASP A 88 7.23 5.63 6.52
CA ASP A 88 8.23 6.54 5.92
C ASP A 88 8.72 6.17 4.52
N MET A 89 7.95 5.37 3.77
CA MET A 89 8.14 5.20 2.33
C MET A 89 7.50 6.36 1.56
N CYS A 90 8.01 6.61 0.36
CA CYS A 90 7.67 7.77 -0.44
C CYS A 90 6.97 7.35 -1.75
N PRO A 91 5.65 7.16 -1.76
CA PRO A 91 4.92 6.92 -3.01
C PRO A 91 4.89 8.18 -3.90
N VAL A 92 5.80 8.23 -4.88
CA VAL A 92 6.04 9.38 -5.76
C VAL A 92 5.23 9.35 -7.05
N HIS A 93 4.92 8.16 -7.58
CA HIS A 93 4.13 8.01 -8.80
C HIS A 93 2.88 7.19 -8.53
N ILE A 94 1.71 7.81 -8.62
CA ILE A 94 0.44 7.19 -8.20
C ILE A 94 -0.59 7.34 -9.31
N VAL A 95 -1.00 6.20 -9.89
CA VAL A 95 -1.94 6.18 -11.03
C VAL A 95 -3.16 5.32 -10.71
N THR A 96 -4.34 5.78 -11.11
CA THR A 96 -5.54 4.95 -11.18
C THR A 96 -6.23 5.10 -12.54
N GLY A 97 -6.75 3.99 -13.06
CA GLY A 97 -7.53 3.98 -14.30
C GLY A 97 -8.93 4.57 -14.15
N THR A 98 -9.45 4.62 -12.92
CA THR A 98 -10.79 5.14 -12.67
C THR A 98 -10.79 6.68 -12.64
N PRO A 99 -11.72 7.34 -13.34
CA PRO A 99 -11.82 8.79 -13.28
C PRO A 99 -12.38 9.26 -11.94
N GLY A 100 -11.80 10.32 -11.37
CA GLY A 100 -12.36 10.95 -10.16
C GLY A 100 -11.45 12.00 -9.54
N LYS A 101 -11.96 13.23 -9.37
CA LYS A 101 -11.20 14.33 -8.75
C LYS A 101 -10.91 14.11 -7.26
N LYS A 102 -11.76 13.33 -6.57
CA LYS A 102 -11.60 13.02 -5.14
C LYS A 102 -10.33 12.23 -4.86
N PHE A 103 -9.96 11.34 -5.77
CA PHE A 103 -8.77 10.52 -5.66
C PHE A 103 -7.51 11.38 -5.56
N GLU A 104 -7.26 12.22 -6.56
CA GLU A 104 -6.06 13.06 -6.59
C GLU A 104 -5.99 14.01 -5.38
N LYS A 105 -7.14 14.56 -4.96
CA LYS A 105 -7.19 15.42 -3.77
C LYS A 105 -6.76 14.64 -2.52
N ARG A 106 -7.32 13.44 -2.31
CA ARG A 106 -7.02 12.61 -1.14
C ARG A 106 -5.57 12.17 -1.10
N ILE A 107 -5.00 11.80 -2.25
CA ILE A 107 -3.58 11.45 -2.36
C ILE A 107 -2.70 12.65 -1.98
N ARG A 108 -2.96 13.84 -2.53
CA ARG A 108 -2.21 15.06 -2.16
C ARG A 108 -2.31 15.41 -0.68
N GLU A 109 -3.47 15.18 -0.05
CA GLU A 109 -3.63 15.35 1.39
C GLU A 109 -2.78 14.36 2.20
N ILE A 110 -2.70 13.10 1.77
CA ILE A 110 -1.91 12.06 2.45
C ILE A 110 -0.41 12.33 2.31
N THR A 111 0.02 12.85 1.16
CA THR A 111 1.44 13.06 0.83
C THR A 111 1.91 14.50 1.05
N ALA A 112 1.13 15.34 1.73
CA ALA A 112 1.41 16.77 1.86
C ALA A 112 2.74 17.09 2.55
N ASP A 113 3.12 16.27 3.54
CA ASP A 113 4.34 16.45 4.34
C ASP A 113 5.53 15.61 3.82
N MET A 114 5.39 14.99 2.64
CA MET A 114 6.44 14.13 2.06
C MET A 114 7.58 14.99 1.50
N PRO A 115 8.86 14.55 1.63
CA PRO A 115 10.01 15.29 1.11
C PRO A 115 10.15 15.27 -0.42
N PHE A 116 9.29 14.54 -1.15
CA PHE A 116 9.36 14.39 -2.60
C PHE A 116 8.10 14.91 -3.28
N GLU A 117 8.25 15.39 -4.52
CA GLU A 117 7.10 15.74 -5.36
C GLU A 117 6.32 14.47 -5.74
N VAL A 118 5.00 14.53 -5.65
CA VAL A 118 4.11 13.39 -5.93
C VAL A 118 3.33 13.63 -7.22
N ASN A 119 3.61 12.78 -8.21
CA ASN A 119 2.84 12.66 -9.43
C ASN A 119 1.61 11.80 -9.16
N VAL A 120 0.42 12.41 -9.23
CA VAL A 120 -0.85 11.70 -9.09
C VAL A 120 -1.75 11.92 -10.29
N LYS A 121 -2.32 10.84 -10.85
CA LYS A 121 -3.27 10.92 -11.95
C LYS A 121 -4.45 9.97 -11.80
N ALA A 122 -5.66 10.52 -11.84
CA ALA A 122 -6.87 9.76 -12.11
C ALA A 122 -7.11 9.64 -13.61
N LYS A 123 -7.73 8.53 -14.06
CA LYS A 123 -7.88 8.19 -15.48
C LYS A 123 -6.52 8.14 -16.21
N GLY A 124 -5.48 7.69 -15.51
CA GLY A 124 -4.18 7.36 -16.10
C GLY A 124 -4.12 5.89 -16.52
N ASP A 125 -3.05 5.52 -17.20
CA ASP A 125 -2.79 4.15 -17.62
C ASP A 125 -1.35 3.73 -17.28
N PHE A 126 -1.02 2.47 -17.60
CA PHE A 126 0.33 1.93 -17.41
C PHE A 126 1.38 2.65 -18.26
N PHE A 127 1.00 3.20 -19.41
CA PHE A 127 1.93 3.92 -20.27
C PHE A 127 2.39 5.22 -19.61
N LEU A 128 1.46 5.99 -19.04
CA LEU A 128 1.77 7.19 -18.28
C LEU A 128 2.67 6.86 -17.07
N LEU A 129 2.33 5.81 -16.32
CA LEU A 129 3.15 5.38 -15.17
C LEU A 129 4.58 5.05 -15.62
N HIS A 130 4.73 4.33 -16.74
CA HIS A 130 6.03 3.97 -17.30
C HIS A 130 6.83 5.21 -17.71
N GLN A 131 6.20 6.20 -18.32
CA GLN A 131 6.85 7.48 -18.66
C GLN A 131 7.38 8.21 -17.42
N TRP A 132 6.60 8.23 -16.33
CA TRP A 132 7.04 8.84 -15.08
C TRP A 132 8.21 8.09 -14.45
N MET A 133 8.16 6.76 -14.39
CA MET A 133 9.27 5.94 -13.87
C MET A 133 10.56 6.10 -14.69
N LYS A 134 10.46 6.29 -16.01
CA LYS A 134 11.63 6.56 -16.86
C LYS A 134 12.30 7.90 -16.55
N ASN A 135 11.50 8.93 -16.29
CA ASN A 135 12.01 10.27 -16.02
C ASN A 135 12.51 10.41 -14.58
N GLU A 136 11.83 9.76 -13.64
CA GLU A 136 12.20 9.72 -12.23
C GLU A 136 12.06 8.28 -11.71
N PRO A 137 13.19 7.54 -11.62
CA PRO A 137 13.20 6.16 -11.14
C PRO A 137 12.71 6.01 -9.70
N VAL A 138 12.21 4.82 -9.39
CA VAL A 138 11.70 4.44 -8.07
C VAL A 138 12.37 3.15 -7.58
N ASP A 139 12.38 2.93 -6.27
CA ASP A 139 12.98 1.73 -5.66
C ASP A 139 12.04 0.51 -5.73
N LEU A 140 10.73 0.73 -5.84
CA LEU A 140 9.73 -0.33 -5.79
C LEU A 140 8.51 0.01 -6.67
N LEU A 141 8.02 -0.97 -7.42
CA LEU A 141 6.73 -0.90 -8.10
C LEU A 141 5.72 -1.81 -7.39
N ILE A 142 4.57 -1.28 -7.01
CA ILE A 142 3.44 -2.08 -6.52
C ILE A 142 2.31 -2.00 -7.54
N SER A 143 1.99 -3.15 -8.12
CA SER A 143 1.05 -3.26 -9.23
C SER A 143 0.48 -4.66 -9.35
N ASN A 144 -0.57 -4.82 -10.15
CA ASN A 144 -1.03 -6.11 -10.64
C ASN A 144 -0.05 -6.70 -11.69
N THR A 145 -0.38 -7.84 -12.31
CA THR A 145 0.51 -8.56 -13.24
C THR A 145 0.99 -7.72 -14.43
N TYR A 146 0.24 -6.71 -14.90
CA TYR A 146 0.64 -5.90 -16.05
C TYR A 146 1.89 -5.07 -15.78
N GLY A 147 2.13 -4.67 -14.52
CA GLY A 147 3.34 -3.97 -14.10
C GLY A 147 4.64 -4.75 -14.31
N LYS A 148 4.59 -6.06 -14.61
CA LYS A 148 5.77 -6.89 -14.84
C LYS A 148 6.64 -6.42 -16.00
N TYR A 149 6.04 -5.82 -17.04
CA TYR A 149 6.78 -5.33 -18.19
C TYR A 149 7.56 -4.07 -17.83
N ILE A 150 6.91 -3.13 -17.13
CA ILE A 150 7.56 -1.91 -16.61
C ILE A 150 8.68 -2.27 -15.64
N ALA A 151 8.42 -3.16 -14.67
CA ALA A 151 9.41 -3.62 -13.71
C ALA A 151 10.65 -4.25 -14.37
N ARG A 152 10.45 -4.98 -15.48
CA ARG A 152 11.55 -5.58 -16.25
C ARG A 152 12.35 -4.53 -17.01
N ASP A 153 11.66 -3.60 -17.67
CA ASP A 153 12.30 -2.59 -18.52
C ASP A 153 13.09 -1.57 -17.70
N GLU A 154 12.55 -1.19 -16.53
CA GLU A 154 13.16 -0.22 -15.62
C GLU A 154 14.07 -0.87 -14.57
N ASP A 155 14.21 -2.20 -14.58
CA ASP A 155 14.93 -2.99 -13.57
C ASP A 155 14.55 -2.60 -12.12
N VAL A 156 13.26 -2.65 -11.79
CA VAL A 156 12.72 -2.32 -10.46
C VAL A 156 11.99 -3.54 -9.87
N PRO A 157 12.17 -3.85 -8.57
CA PRO A 157 11.38 -4.89 -7.90
C PRO A 157 9.86 -4.65 -8.01
N LEU A 158 9.10 -5.72 -8.28
CA LEU A 158 7.65 -5.69 -8.40
C LEU A 158 6.96 -6.45 -7.28
N ILE A 159 6.22 -5.72 -6.43
CA ILE A 159 5.22 -6.30 -5.54
C ILE A 159 3.91 -6.48 -6.30
N ARG A 160 3.53 -7.74 -6.48
CA ARG A 160 2.23 -8.10 -7.06
C ARG A 160 1.14 -7.90 -6.02
N TRP A 161 0.30 -6.90 -6.26
CA TRP A 161 -0.83 -6.55 -5.41
C TRP A 161 -1.96 -5.93 -6.23
N GLY A 162 -3.20 -6.06 -5.74
CA GLY A 162 -4.40 -5.69 -6.48
C GLY A 162 -4.86 -6.80 -7.44
N PHE A 163 -5.55 -6.42 -8.51
CA PHE A 163 -6.16 -7.34 -9.47
C PHE A 163 -5.94 -6.87 -10.92
N PRO A 164 -5.72 -7.78 -11.89
CA PRO A 164 -5.54 -9.22 -11.72
C PRO A 164 -4.07 -9.60 -11.46
N ILE A 165 -3.85 -10.61 -10.63
CA ILE A 165 -2.56 -11.30 -10.54
C ILE A 165 -2.70 -12.65 -11.22
N LEU A 166 -2.10 -12.79 -12.40
CA LEU A 166 -2.27 -13.96 -13.29
C LEU A 166 -1.04 -14.86 -13.33
N ASP A 167 0.13 -14.34 -12.91
CA ASP A 167 1.42 -15.01 -13.07
C ASP A 167 2.01 -15.54 -11.75
N ARG A 168 1.22 -15.60 -10.68
CA ARG A 168 1.58 -16.21 -9.40
C ARG A 168 0.36 -16.95 -8.82
N GLN A 169 0.60 -18.11 -8.21
CA GLN A 169 -0.46 -18.94 -7.64
C GLN A 169 -0.60 -18.71 -6.13
N GLY A 170 -1.81 -18.89 -5.60
CA GLY A 170 -2.07 -18.99 -4.17
C GLY A 170 -2.21 -17.66 -3.42
N HIS A 171 -1.92 -16.50 -4.03
CA HIS A 171 -2.04 -15.19 -3.37
C HIS A 171 -3.47 -14.91 -2.85
N GLN A 172 -4.48 -15.51 -3.48
CA GLN A 172 -5.91 -15.29 -3.19
C GLN A 172 -6.33 -15.81 -1.81
N TYR A 173 -5.54 -16.71 -1.23
CA TYR A 173 -5.79 -17.27 0.10
C TYR A 173 -5.26 -16.40 1.24
N PHE A 174 -4.42 -15.40 0.94
CA PHE A 174 -3.77 -14.59 1.95
C PHE A 174 -4.47 -13.24 2.11
N PRO A 175 -4.60 -12.73 3.34
CA PRO A 175 -5.24 -11.44 3.58
C PRO A 175 -4.37 -10.29 3.09
N THR A 176 -5.03 -9.24 2.63
CA THR A 176 -4.43 -7.91 2.38
C THR A 176 -4.99 -6.83 3.31
N VAL A 177 -6.10 -7.11 4.01
CA VAL A 177 -6.77 -6.22 4.97
C VAL A 177 -6.40 -6.54 6.42
N GLY A 178 -6.58 -5.56 7.30
CA GLY A 178 -6.35 -5.67 8.73
C GLY A 178 -4.86 -5.75 9.08
N TYR A 179 -4.56 -5.99 10.36
CA TYR A 179 -3.18 -6.03 10.85
C TYR A 179 -2.39 -7.21 10.25
N LYS A 180 -3.00 -8.40 10.12
CA LYS A 180 -2.38 -9.54 9.41
C LYS A 180 -2.14 -9.26 7.92
N GLY A 181 -3.05 -8.55 7.26
CA GLY A 181 -2.82 -8.08 5.89
C GLY A 181 -1.67 -7.09 5.78
N GLY A 182 -1.59 -6.14 6.73
CA GLY A 182 -0.46 -5.22 6.88
C GLY A 182 0.87 -5.96 7.06
N LEU A 183 0.92 -6.96 7.94
CA LEU A 183 2.11 -7.79 8.15
C LEU A 183 2.54 -8.52 6.87
N ARG A 184 1.58 -9.08 6.13
CA ARG A 184 1.85 -9.74 4.85
C ARG A 184 2.35 -8.76 3.79
N LEU A 185 1.86 -7.53 3.79
CA LEU A 185 2.35 -6.48 2.88
C LEU A 185 3.76 -6.04 3.24
N LEU A 186 4.06 -5.83 4.53
CA LEU A 186 5.42 -5.50 4.98
C LEU A 186 6.42 -6.59 4.63
N GLU A 187 6.10 -7.84 4.95
CA GLU A 187 7.00 -8.96 4.62
C GLU A 187 7.25 -9.02 3.11
N LYS A 188 6.24 -8.82 2.27
CA LYS A 188 6.43 -8.76 0.81
C LYS A 188 7.34 -7.61 0.37
N ILE A 189 7.12 -6.41 0.90
CA ILE A 189 7.90 -5.21 0.57
C ILE A 189 9.35 -5.40 1.00
N LEU A 190 9.55 -5.82 2.25
CA LEU A 190 10.85 -6.04 2.86
C LEU A 190 11.64 -7.11 2.09
N SER A 191 11.05 -8.27 1.85
CA SER A 191 11.68 -9.35 1.07
C SER A 191 12.11 -8.86 -0.32
N ALA A 192 11.29 -8.07 -1.01
CA ALA A 192 11.68 -7.56 -2.34
C ALA A 192 12.83 -6.54 -2.29
N ILE A 193 12.92 -5.73 -1.23
CA ILE A 193 14.00 -4.77 -1.04
C ILE A 193 15.30 -5.50 -0.66
N MET A 194 15.22 -6.48 0.24
CA MET A 194 16.37 -7.26 0.69
C MET A 194 16.90 -8.15 -0.45
N ASP A 195 16.02 -8.85 -1.18
CA ASP A 195 16.40 -9.65 -2.36
C ASP A 195 17.09 -8.77 -3.42
N ARG A 196 16.63 -7.52 -3.60
CA ARG A 196 17.26 -6.57 -4.52
C ARG A 196 18.66 -6.18 -4.03
N LYS A 197 18.82 -5.93 -2.72
CA LYS A 197 20.10 -5.59 -2.11
C LYS A 197 21.10 -6.74 -2.24
N ASP A 198 20.73 -7.95 -1.84
CA ASP A 198 21.58 -9.14 -1.93
C ASP A 198 22.08 -9.41 -3.35
N ARG A 199 21.22 -9.19 -4.34
CA ARG A 199 21.55 -9.42 -5.75
C ARG A 199 22.50 -8.36 -6.32
N ASP A 200 22.40 -7.13 -5.84
CA ASP A 200 23.15 -5.99 -6.37
C ASP A 200 24.46 -5.73 -5.59
N ASP A 201 24.54 -6.16 -4.34
CA ASP A 201 25.72 -5.96 -3.49
C ASP A 201 26.94 -6.74 -4.03
N PRO A 202 28.11 -6.10 -4.17
CA PRO A 202 29.34 -6.81 -4.51
C PRO A 202 29.80 -7.72 -3.38
N GLU A 203 30.62 -8.73 -3.69
CA GLU A 203 31.14 -9.71 -2.70
C GLU A 203 31.75 -9.07 -1.45
N THR A 204 32.32 -7.86 -1.57
CA THR A 204 32.97 -7.14 -0.47
C THR A 204 31.99 -6.55 0.55
N THR A 205 30.73 -6.32 0.17
CA THR A 205 29.69 -5.74 1.04
C THR A 205 28.49 -6.67 1.19
N PHE A 206 28.54 -7.87 0.60
CA PHE A 206 27.53 -8.90 0.76
C PHE A 206 27.56 -9.43 2.20
N GLU A 207 26.45 -9.29 2.91
CA GLU A 207 26.33 -9.64 4.32
C GLU A 207 25.56 -10.95 4.52
N LEU A 208 25.93 -11.73 5.53
CA LEU A 208 25.18 -12.94 5.91
C LEU A 208 23.80 -12.59 6.51
N VAL A 209 23.74 -11.46 7.20
CA VAL A 209 22.54 -10.95 7.86
C VAL A 209 22.48 -9.46 7.56
N LEU A 210 21.40 -9.06 6.88
CA LEU A 210 21.01 -7.67 6.72
C LEU A 210 20.33 -7.20 8.00
#